data_AF-A0A1G3WLW0-F1
#
_entry.id   AF-A0A1G3WLW0-F1
#
_cell.length_a   1.000
_cell.length_b   1.000
_cell.length_c   1.000
_cell.angle_alpha   90.00
_cell.angle_beta   90.00
_cell.angle_gamma   90.00
#
_symmetry.space_group_name_H-M   'P 1'
#
loop_
_entity.id
_entity.type
_entity.pdbx_description
1 polymer ?
#
loop_
_entity_poly.entity_id
_entity_poly.type
_entity_poly.pdbx_seq_one_letter_code
_entity_poly.pdbx_strand_id
1 'polypeptide(L)'
;MKKAIICLLLIFLLTGCVKQRTENIVEDLNENSNFEYDLLIEITDDVRTSMEDKFSSCPGFGVYTLFDESIDIDVQQDHIHNHLDEYETTTYDVTAYPDYSDGREYITSIWTTDPEIHIYDLYVGDSYTEEELKEYMTSLGFSLTNNSENIFMYNKERLNMSIFIENNAITKMYVRVDITNRWDIQY
;
A
#
# COMPACT_ATOMS: atom_id res chain seq x y z
N MET A 1 -17.66 -28.38 28.81
CA MET A 1 -17.30 -28.31 27.37
C MET A 1 -18.19 -27.39 26.52
N LYS A 2 -19.35 -26.87 26.98
CA LYS A 2 -20.18 -25.94 26.20
C LYS A 2 -19.71 -24.47 26.18
N LYS A 3 -18.92 -24.04 27.18
CA LYS A 3 -18.39 -22.66 27.26
C LYS A 3 -17.21 -22.38 26.33
N ALA A 4 -16.41 -23.40 25.99
CA ALA A 4 -15.28 -23.26 25.08
C ALA A 4 -15.70 -23.07 23.60
N ILE A 5 -16.82 -23.66 23.20
CA ILE A 5 -17.35 -23.57 21.82
C ILE A 5 -17.88 -22.15 21.51
N ILE A 6 -18.42 -21.45 22.51
CA ILE A 6 -18.95 -20.08 22.34
C ILE A 6 -17.80 -19.07 22.16
N CYS A 7 -16.67 -19.22 22.88
CA CYS A 7 -15.49 -18.37 22.69
C CYS A 7 -14.83 -18.59 21.32
N LEU A 8 -14.79 -19.82 20.81
CA LEU A 8 -14.18 -20.10 19.51
C LEU A 8 -14.98 -19.47 18.35
N LEU A 9 -16.32 -19.52 18.41
CA LEU A 9 -17.21 -18.92 17.39
C LEU A 9 -17.12 -17.40 17.31
N LEU A 10 -16.93 -16.71 18.45
CA LEU A 10 -16.74 -15.26 18.49
C LEU A 10 -15.43 -14.80 17.84
N ILE A 11 -14.35 -15.57 17.97
CA ILE A 11 -13.04 -15.24 17.38
C ILE A 11 -13.07 -15.37 15.84
N PHE A 12 -13.74 -16.38 15.31
CA PHE A 12 -13.91 -16.54 13.85
C PHE A 12 -14.81 -15.46 13.22
N LEU A 13 -15.84 -14.99 13.94
CA LEU A 13 -16.72 -13.92 13.45
C LEU A 13 -16.01 -12.56 13.41
N LEU A 14 -15.14 -12.28 14.38
CA LEU A 14 -14.39 -11.03 14.44
C LEU A 14 -13.31 -10.94 13.37
N THR A 15 -12.58 -12.03 13.12
CA THR A 15 -11.54 -12.09 12.07
C THR A 15 -12.12 -11.99 10.67
N GLY A 16 -13.25 -12.64 10.40
CA GLY A 16 -13.98 -12.49 9.13
C GLY A 16 -14.48 -11.07 8.87
N CYS A 17 -14.97 -10.38 9.91
CA CYS A 17 -15.42 -8.98 9.78
C CYS A 17 -14.26 -8.01 9.47
N VAL A 18 -13.09 -8.22 10.07
CA VAL A 18 -11.92 -7.36 9.83
C VAL A 18 -11.38 -7.53 8.40
N LYS A 19 -11.30 -8.77 7.90
CA LYS A 19 -10.87 -9.02 6.52
C LYS A 19 -11.82 -8.37 5.51
N GLN A 20 -13.12 -8.64 5.63
CA GLN A 20 -14.13 -8.05 4.74
C GLN A 20 -14.12 -6.52 4.80
N ARG A 21 -13.98 -5.93 6.00
CA ARG A 21 -13.88 -4.47 6.13
C ARG A 21 -12.66 -3.92 5.40
N THR A 22 -11.52 -4.60 5.50
CA THR A 22 -10.28 -4.18 4.83
C THR A 22 -10.44 -4.28 3.32
N GLU A 23 -11.00 -5.38 2.80
CA GLU A 23 -11.28 -5.57 1.38
C GLU A 23 -12.18 -4.43 0.84
N ASN A 24 -13.25 -4.08 1.55
CA ASN A 24 -14.12 -2.98 1.13
C ASN A 24 -13.41 -1.61 1.11
N ILE A 25 -12.48 -1.35 2.04
CA ILE A 25 -11.72 -0.08 2.08
C ILE A 25 -10.69 -0.04 0.95
N VAL A 26 -10.12 -1.19 0.60
CA VAL A 26 -9.18 -1.30 -0.53
C VAL A 26 -9.93 -1.20 -1.87
N GLU A 27 -11.13 -1.76 -1.98
CA GLU A 27 -12.01 -1.59 -3.13
C GLU A 27 -12.34 -0.09 -3.34
N ASP A 28 -12.73 0.62 -2.28
CA ASP A 28 -12.94 2.09 -2.29
C ASP A 28 -11.69 2.85 -2.78
N LEU A 29 -10.50 2.46 -2.33
CA LEU A 29 -9.24 3.05 -2.81
C LEU A 29 -9.03 2.80 -4.32
N ASN A 30 -9.13 1.53 -4.74
CA ASN A 30 -8.86 1.13 -6.11
C ASN A 30 -9.85 1.78 -7.09
N GLU A 31 -11.13 1.91 -6.73
CA GLU A 31 -12.14 2.59 -7.56
C GLU A 31 -11.90 4.09 -7.72
N ASN A 32 -11.20 4.72 -6.77
CA ASN A 32 -10.93 6.16 -6.76
C ASN A 32 -9.45 6.49 -7.06
N SER A 33 -8.71 5.54 -7.65
CA SER A 33 -7.30 5.67 -8.03
C SER A 33 -7.08 5.04 -9.42
N ASN A 34 -5.98 5.35 -10.10
CA ASN A 34 -5.69 4.84 -11.46
C ASN A 34 -4.36 4.09 -11.55
N PHE A 35 -4.14 3.12 -10.67
CA PHE A 35 -2.96 2.27 -10.72
C PHE A 35 -2.99 1.33 -11.93
N GLU A 36 -1.80 0.94 -12.44
CA GLU A 36 -1.73 -0.16 -13.42
C GLU A 36 -2.18 -1.50 -12.81
N TYR A 37 -1.82 -1.72 -11.54
CA TYR A 37 -2.28 -2.86 -10.77
C TYR A 37 -2.86 -2.43 -9.42
N ASP A 38 -4.02 -2.98 -9.12
CA ASP A 38 -4.77 -2.71 -7.89
C ASP A 38 -4.07 -3.22 -6.63
N LEU A 39 -4.27 -2.49 -5.53
CA LEU A 39 -3.87 -2.96 -4.21
C LEU A 39 -4.67 -4.22 -3.85
N LEU A 40 -3.99 -5.23 -3.29
CA LEU A 40 -4.48 -6.57 -3.00
C LEU A 40 -4.88 -7.43 -4.22
N ILE A 41 -4.38 -7.12 -5.42
CA ILE A 41 -4.41 -8.11 -6.51
C ILE A 41 -3.54 -9.32 -6.15
N GLU A 42 -4.06 -10.53 -6.32
CA GLU A 42 -3.31 -11.77 -6.13
C GLU A 42 -2.37 -12.01 -7.31
N ILE A 43 -1.09 -12.27 -7.03
CA ILE A 43 -0.09 -12.60 -8.05
C ILE A 43 -0.20 -14.07 -8.43
N THR A 44 -1.23 -14.37 -9.22
CA THR A 44 -1.36 -15.66 -9.91
C THR A 44 -0.34 -15.80 -11.03
N ASP A 45 -0.15 -17.01 -11.57
CA ASP A 45 0.80 -17.25 -12.67
C ASP A 45 0.51 -16.38 -13.91
N ASP A 46 -0.76 -16.16 -14.24
CA ASP A 46 -1.17 -15.31 -15.35
C ASP A 46 -0.81 -13.83 -15.11
N VAL A 47 -1.07 -13.34 -13.88
CA VAL A 47 -0.72 -11.96 -13.48
C VAL A 47 0.80 -11.77 -13.50
N ARG A 48 1.55 -12.73 -12.93
CA ARG A 48 3.01 -12.71 -12.93
C ARG A 48 3.57 -12.61 -14.34
N THR A 49 3.07 -13.44 -15.25
CA THR A 49 3.50 -13.43 -16.66
C THR A 49 3.27 -12.05 -17.29
N SER A 50 2.16 -11.38 -16.97
CA SER A 50 1.89 -10.02 -17.49
C SER A 50 2.78 -8.92 -16.91
N MET A 51 3.34 -9.14 -15.72
CA MET A 51 4.26 -8.21 -15.05
C MET A 51 5.71 -8.37 -15.52
N GLU A 52 6.14 -9.59 -15.84
CA GLU A 52 7.52 -9.90 -16.25
C GLU A 52 7.96 -9.15 -17.52
N ASP A 53 7.02 -8.77 -18.38
CA ASP A 53 7.30 -8.00 -19.62
C ASP A 53 7.39 -6.47 -19.39
N LYS A 54 7.17 -5.99 -18.17
CA LYS A 54 7.04 -4.55 -17.87
C LYS A 54 7.84 -4.09 -16.64
N PHE A 55 8.09 -5.00 -15.71
CA PHE A 55 8.68 -4.68 -14.43
C PHE A 55 9.96 -5.48 -14.18
N SER A 56 10.98 -4.76 -13.74
CA SER A 56 12.10 -5.33 -13.01
C SER A 56 11.68 -5.60 -11.56
N SER A 57 12.35 -6.56 -10.91
CA SER A 57 12.09 -6.91 -9.50
C SER A 57 13.35 -6.81 -8.66
N CYS A 58 13.25 -6.17 -7.49
CA CYS A 58 14.30 -6.13 -6.47
C CYS A 58 13.86 -6.92 -5.23
N PRO A 59 14.56 -8.00 -4.83
CA PRO A 59 14.21 -8.75 -3.64
C PRO A 59 14.59 -8.01 -2.35
N GLY A 60 13.73 -8.10 -1.35
CA GLY A 60 13.96 -7.67 0.02
C GLY A 60 13.65 -8.79 1.03
N PHE A 61 13.72 -8.49 2.32
CA PHE A 61 13.39 -9.48 3.35
C PHE A 61 11.87 -9.67 3.47
N GLY A 62 11.34 -10.74 2.86
CA GLY A 62 9.90 -11.06 2.93
C GLY A 62 9.00 -10.18 2.05
N VAL A 63 9.61 -9.37 1.18
CA VAL A 63 8.99 -8.49 0.19
C VAL A 63 9.84 -8.50 -1.06
N TYR A 64 9.24 -8.29 -2.23
CA TYR A 64 9.97 -7.83 -3.41
C TYR A 64 9.27 -6.61 -4.00
N THR A 65 10.05 -5.69 -4.53
CA THR A 65 9.56 -4.46 -5.16
C THR A 65 9.61 -4.63 -6.66
N LEU A 66 8.49 -4.38 -7.33
CA LEU A 66 8.38 -4.27 -8.78
C LEU A 66 8.50 -2.79 -9.18
N PHE A 67 9.30 -2.50 -10.20
CA PHE A 67 9.52 -1.15 -10.73
C PHE A 67 9.74 -1.21 -12.24
N ASP A 68 9.52 -0.10 -12.93
CA ASP A 68 9.62 -0.02 -14.39
C ASP A 68 10.95 -0.59 -14.90
N GLU A 69 10.88 -1.53 -15.86
CA GLU A 69 12.05 -2.22 -16.40
C GLU A 69 13.07 -1.29 -17.07
N SER A 70 12.65 -0.10 -17.50
CA SER A 70 13.50 0.89 -18.14
C SER A 70 14.43 1.62 -17.16
N ILE A 71 14.16 1.52 -15.86
CA ILE A 71 15.00 2.11 -14.82
C ILE A 71 16.19 1.18 -14.55
N ASP A 72 17.38 1.64 -14.93
CA ASP A 72 18.63 0.90 -14.74
C ASP A 72 19.11 1.05 -13.28
N ILE A 73 18.87 0.02 -12.46
CA ILE A 73 19.31 -0.04 -11.07
C ILE A 73 20.15 -1.30 -10.86
N ASP A 74 21.29 -1.14 -10.17
CA ASP A 74 22.04 -2.28 -9.67
C ASP A 74 21.25 -2.96 -8.54
N VAL A 75 20.79 -4.19 -8.78
CA VAL A 75 19.75 -4.94 -8.05
C VAL A 75 20.14 -5.34 -6.61
N GLN A 76 21.22 -4.78 -6.06
CA GLN A 76 21.74 -5.06 -4.71
C GLN A 76 21.75 -3.85 -3.77
N GLN A 77 20.79 -2.94 -3.94
CA GLN A 77 20.73 -1.76 -3.07
C GLN A 77 19.77 -1.98 -1.90
N ASP A 78 20.34 -1.92 -0.70
CA ASP A 78 19.59 -1.52 0.48
C ASP A 78 18.94 -0.16 0.17
N HIS A 79 17.63 -0.03 0.38
CA HIS A 79 16.84 1.19 0.10
C HIS A 79 16.46 1.45 -1.37
N ILE A 80 15.98 0.44 -2.09
CA ILE A 80 15.47 0.57 -3.48
C ILE A 80 14.51 1.76 -3.66
N HIS A 81 13.56 1.97 -2.73
CA HIS A 81 12.61 3.08 -2.80
C HIS A 81 13.28 4.46 -2.77
N ASN A 82 14.40 4.63 -2.06
CA ASN A 82 15.12 5.91 -2.04
C ASN A 82 15.78 6.21 -3.40
N HIS A 83 16.15 5.18 -4.17
CA HIS A 83 16.67 5.38 -5.53
C HIS A 83 15.54 5.61 -6.53
N LEU A 84 14.41 4.93 -6.34
CA LEU A 84 13.23 5.08 -7.20
C LEU A 84 12.56 6.46 -7.02
N ASP A 85 12.72 7.12 -5.88
CA ASP A 85 12.26 8.50 -5.65
C ASP A 85 12.82 9.53 -6.67
N GLU A 86 13.93 9.22 -7.35
CA GLU A 86 14.54 10.11 -8.37
C GLU A 86 13.87 10.02 -9.75
N TYR A 87 12.95 9.07 -9.94
CA TYR A 87 12.27 8.81 -11.20
C TYR A 87 10.78 9.12 -11.06
N GLU A 88 10.12 9.58 -12.13
CA GLU A 88 8.66 9.66 -12.19
C GLU A 88 8.12 8.26 -12.49
N THR A 89 7.82 7.48 -11.43
CA THR A 89 7.44 6.07 -11.57
C THR A 89 6.46 5.65 -10.49
N THR A 90 5.75 4.55 -10.76
CA THR A 90 4.97 3.82 -9.76
C THR A 90 5.62 2.46 -9.49
N THR A 91 5.68 2.07 -8.22
CA THR A 91 6.34 0.85 -7.76
C THR A 91 5.39 0.05 -6.88
N TYR A 92 5.54 -1.27 -6.90
CA TYR A 92 4.63 -2.18 -6.23
C TYR A 92 5.40 -3.10 -5.29
N ASP A 93 5.07 -3.07 -4.00
CA ASP A 93 5.63 -4.02 -3.03
C ASP A 93 4.72 -5.25 -2.93
N VAL A 94 5.30 -6.38 -3.28
CA VAL A 94 4.64 -7.68 -3.24
C VAL A 94 5.04 -8.43 -1.99
N THR A 95 4.04 -8.82 -1.21
CA THR A 95 4.21 -9.62 0.01
C THR A 95 3.04 -10.59 0.15
N ALA A 96 3.05 -11.40 1.20
CA ALA A 96 1.93 -12.27 1.49
C ALA A 96 0.80 -11.54 2.24
N TYR A 97 -0.45 -11.84 1.92
CA TYR A 97 -1.63 -11.22 2.52
C TYR A 97 -2.81 -12.21 2.64
N PRO A 98 -3.64 -12.12 3.70
CA PRO A 98 -3.46 -11.28 4.88
C PRO A 98 -2.45 -11.86 5.87
N ASP A 99 -1.99 -13.08 5.64
CA ASP A 99 -1.15 -13.88 6.54
C ASP A 99 0.03 -14.48 5.78
N TYR A 100 1.25 -14.11 6.18
CA TYR A 100 2.49 -14.62 5.60
C TYR A 100 2.63 -16.15 5.58
N SER A 101 1.83 -16.88 6.37
CA SER A 101 1.89 -18.33 6.41
C SER A 101 1.14 -19.05 5.28
N ASP A 102 0.36 -18.33 4.46
CA ASP A 102 -0.46 -18.94 3.40
C ASP A 102 0.29 -19.15 2.07
N GLY A 103 1.45 -18.53 1.90
CA GLY A 103 2.30 -18.65 0.72
C GLY A 103 1.73 -18.00 -0.54
N ARG A 104 0.65 -17.23 -0.43
CA ARG A 104 0.06 -16.47 -1.53
C ARG A 104 0.70 -15.08 -1.56
N GLU A 105 0.78 -14.49 -2.74
CA GLU A 105 1.44 -13.20 -2.95
C GLU A 105 0.45 -12.17 -3.48
N TYR A 106 0.56 -10.94 -3.00
CA TYR A 106 -0.31 -9.84 -3.34
C TYR A 106 0.46 -8.54 -3.45
N ILE A 107 0.00 -7.61 -4.28
CA ILE A 107 0.41 -6.21 -4.16
C ILE A 107 -0.15 -5.69 -2.84
N THR A 108 0.74 -5.32 -1.93
CA THR A 108 0.36 -4.88 -0.57
C THR A 108 0.77 -3.45 -0.28
N SER A 109 1.57 -2.88 -1.18
CA SER A 109 1.86 -1.45 -1.17
C SER A 109 2.07 -0.94 -2.59
N ILE A 110 1.79 0.34 -2.76
CA ILE A 110 2.05 1.11 -3.96
C ILE A 110 2.78 2.38 -3.54
N TRP A 111 3.89 2.69 -4.20
CA TRP A 111 4.58 3.98 -4.08
C TRP A 111 4.52 4.68 -5.43
N THR A 112 4.34 5.98 -5.42
CA THR A 112 4.32 6.75 -6.67
C THR A 112 4.90 8.14 -6.51
N THR A 113 5.75 8.47 -7.48
CA THR A 113 6.28 9.79 -7.82
C THR A 113 5.78 10.23 -9.21
N ASP A 114 4.96 9.39 -9.86
CA ASP A 114 4.43 9.62 -11.20
C ASP A 114 3.30 10.67 -11.15
N PRO A 115 3.42 11.80 -11.87
CA PRO A 115 2.39 12.84 -11.92
C PRO A 115 1.12 12.43 -12.66
N GLU A 116 1.12 11.33 -13.42
CA GLU A 116 -0.08 10.83 -14.12
C GLU A 116 -0.95 9.92 -13.23
N ILE A 117 -0.42 9.48 -12.09
CA ILE A 117 -1.11 8.62 -11.14
C ILE A 117 -1.77 9.46 -10.04
N HIS A 118 -3.04 9.15 -9.78
CA HIS A 118 -3.83 9.73 -8.72
C HIS A 118 -4.27 8.71 -7.69
N ILE A 119 -4.34 9.19 -6.44
CA ILE A 119 -4.88 8.44 -5.31
C ILE A 119 -5.96 9.30 -4.66
N TYR A 120 -7.24 8.91 -4.79
CA TYR A 120 -8.38 9.76 -4.42
C TYR A 120 -8.21 11.19 -4.97
N ASP A 121 -8.08 11.34 -6.28
CA ASP A 121 -7.88 12.63 -6.97
C ASP A 121 -6.66 13.47 -6.53
N LEU A 122 -5.77 12.96 -5.68
CA LEU A 122 -4.49 13.61 -5.35
C LEU A 122 -3.45 13.19 -6.38
N TYR A 123 -2.72 14.15 -6.94
CA TYR A 123 -1.63 13.93 -7.89
C TYR A 123 -0.29 14.39 -7.32
N VAL A 124 0.78 13.76 -7.79
CA VAL A 124 2.13 14.33 -7.60
C VAL A 124 2.21 15.66 -8.35
N GLY A 125 2.69 16.70 -7.66
CA GLY A 125 2.73 18.08 -8.13
C GLY A 125 1.56 18.94 -7.67
N ASP A 126 0.48 18.37 -7.14
CA ASP A 126 -0.62 19.16 -6.59
C ASP A 126 -0.16 20.00 -5.41
N SER A 127 -0.69 21.22 -5.34
CA SER A 127 -0.39 22.14 -4.26
C SER A 127 -1.41 22.04 -3.13
N TYR A 128 -0.94 21.75 -1.91
CA TYR A 128 -1.76 21.67 -0.71
C TYR A 128 -1.07 22.33 0.47
N THR A 129 -1.83 23.07 1.28
CA THR A 129 -1.45 23.34 2.66
C THR A 129 -1.70 22.11 3.53
N GLU A 130 -1.01 22.01 4.67
CA GLU A 130 -1.25 20.95 5.67
C GLU A 130 -2.74 20.89 6.10
N GLU A 131 -3.38 22.04 6.27
CA GLU A 131 -4.78 22.13 6.69
C GLU A 131 -5.73 21.60 5.62
N GLU A 132 -5.56 22.01 4.35
CA GLU A 132 -6.37 21.54 3.22
C GLU A 132 -6.23 20.02 3.04
N LEU A 133 -5.00 19.50 3.08
CA LEU A 133 -4.78 18.06 2.95
C LEU A 133 -5.44 17.29 4.10
N LYS A 134 -5.30 17.77 5.33
CA LYS A 134 -5.92 17.14 6.49
C LYS A 134 -7.44 17.14 6.40
N GLU A 135 -8.07 18.24 6.01
CA GLU A 135 -9.52 18.31 5.82
C GLU A 135 -9.98 17.34 4.72
N TYR A 136 -9.27 17.32 3.60
CA TYR A 136 -9.54 16.42 2.49
C TYR A 136 -9.48 14.94 2.91
N MET A 137 -8.36 14.51 3.49
CA MET A 137 -8.18 13.14 3.95
C MET A 137 -9.18 12.74 5.04
N THR A 138 -9.53 13.67 5.94
CA THR A 138 -10.57 13.44 6.95
C THR A 138 -11.94 13.21 6.31
N SER A 139 -12.26 13.93 5.23
CA SER A 139 -13.52 13.73 4.49
C SER A 139 -13.62 12.34 3.84
N LEU A 140 -12.49 11.74 3.48
CA LEU A 140 -12.36 10.37 2.98
C LEU A 140 -12.39 9.30 4.10
N GLY A 141 -12.49 9.74 5.36
CA GLY A 141 -12.54 8.87 6.54
C GLY A 141 -11.17 8.45 7.08
N PHE A 142 -10.08 9.05 6.60
CA PHE A 142 -8.75 8.82 7.15
C PHE A 142 -8.51 9.67 8.40
N SER A 143 -7.67 9.17 9.29
CA SER A 143 -7.18 9.89 10.47
C SER A 143 -5.67 10.11 10.36
N LEU A 144 -5.22 11.34 10.61
CA LEU A 144 -3.79 11.65 10.69
C LEU A 144 -3.18 10.96 11.93
N THR A 145 -2.21 10.07 11.72
CA THR A 145 -1.53 9.30 12.77
C THR A 145 -0.18 9.88 13.15
N ASN A 146 0.50 10.54 12.20
CA ASN A 146 1.79 11.16 12.42
C ASN A 146 1.98 12.32 11.43
N ASN A 147 2.59 13.40 11.89
CA ASN A 147 3.13 14.45 11.04
C ASN A 147 4.61 14.68 11.39
N SER A 148 5.46 14.52 10.39
CA SER A 148 6.83 15.03 10.44
C SER A 148 6.97 16.16 9.44
N GLU A 149 8.09 16.87 9.45
CA GLU A 149 8.27 18.16 8.75
C GLU A 149 7.70 18.19 7.32
N ASN A 150 7.87 17.10 6.55
CA ASN A 150 7.37 16.98 5.17
C ASN A 150 6.55 15.69 4.91
N ILE A 151 6.11 14.96 5.95
CA ILE A 151 5.44 13.66 5.78
C ILE A 151 4.17 13.62 6.61
N PHE A 152 3.04 13.41 5.93
CA PHE A 152 1.72 13.25 6.53
C PHE A 152 1.28 11.81 6.43
N MET A 153 1.17 11.14 7.58
CA MET A 153 0.76 9.74 7.66
C MET A 153 -0.69 9.66 8.09
N TYR A 154 -1.51 8.99 7.28
CA TYR A 154 -2.93 8.79 7.45
C TYR A 154 -3.25 7.30 7.57
N ASN A 155 -4.22 6.97 8.39
CA ASN A 155 -4.73 5.61 8.55
C ASN A 155 -6.26 5.58 8.42
N LYS A 156 -6.76 4.55 7.72
CA LYS A 156 -8.17 4.14 7.70
C LYS A 156 -8.19 2.62 7.96
N GLU A 157 -8.33 2.25 9.22
CA GLU A 157 -8.28 0.85 9.69
C GLU A 157 -6.92 0.18 9.42
N ARG A 158 -6.84 -0.72 8.43
CA ARG A 158 -5.60 -1.40 8.02
C ARG A 158 -4.95 -0.77 6.79
N LEU A 159 -5.56 0.28 6.24
CA LEU A 159 -4.99 1.01 5.11
C LEU A 159 -4.23 2.22 5.64
N ASN A 160 -2.95 2.30 5.30
CA ASN A 160 -2.08 3.41 5.65
C ASN A 160 -1.69 4.15 4.37
N MET A 161 -1.67 5.48 4.46
CA MET A 161 -1.24 6.35 3.38
C MET A 161 -0.21 7.34 3.92
N SER A 162 0.89 7.56 3.22
CA SER A 162 1.84 8.62 3.51
C SER A 162 1.90 9.57 2.31
N ILE A 163 1.75 10.85 2.57
CA ILE A 163 1.81 11.90 1.56
C ILE A 163 2.97 12.81 1.93
N PHE A 164 3.88 13.01 0.99
CA PHE A 164 5.07 13.81 1.18
C PHE A 164 4.88 15.14 0.50
N ILE A 165 5.14 16.23 1.22
CA ILE A 165 4.96 17.59 0.71
C ILE A 165 6.26 18.35 0.89
N GLU A 166 6.76 18.94 -0.20
CA GLU A 166 7.87 19.89 -0.18
C GLU A 166 7.46 21.16 -0.92
N ASN A 167 7.75 22.33 -0.33
CA ASN A 167 7.37 23.63 -0.91
C ASN A 167 5.86 23.72 -1.25
N ASN A 168 5.00 23.14 -0.41
CA ASN A 168 3.55 23.02 -0.58
C ASN A 168 3.09 22.16 -1.79
N ALA A 169 3.97 21.39 -2.43
CA ALA A 169 3.61 20.47 -3.50
C ALA A 169 3.76 19.02 -3.03
N ILE A 170 2.82 18.15 -3.41
CA ILE A 170 2.95 16.70 -3.20
C ILE A 170 4.13 16.21 -4.07
N THR A 171 5.13 15.60 -3.44
CA THR A 171 6.31 15.07 -4.14
C THR A 171 6.25 13.57 -4.34
N LYS A 172 5.55 12.87 -3.44
CA LYS A 172 5.32 11.43 -3.54
C LYS A 172 4.19 10.98 -2.65
N MET A 173 3.57 9.88 -3.02
CA MET A 173 2.51 9.22 -2.25
C MET A 173 2.83 7.74 -2.08
N TYR A 174 2.45 7.22 -0.93
CA TYR A 174 2.64 5.83 -0.57
C TYR A 174 1.37 5.30 0.07
N VAL A 175 0.89 4.15 -0.38
CA VAL A 175 -0.25 3.46 0.20
C VAL A 175 0.11 2.01 0.51
N ARG A 176 -0.32 1.52 1.68
CA ARG A 176 0.00 0.17 2.16
C ARG A 176 -1.13 -0.42 2.98
N VAL A 177 -1.36 -1.72 2.82
CA VAL A 177 -2.17 -2.50 3.75
C VAL A 177 -1.29 -3.10 4.85
N ASP A 178 -1.71 -2.96 6.10
CA ASP A 178 -1.08 -3.65 7.23
C ASP A 178 -1.27 -5.16 7.10
N ILE A 179 -0.19 -5.92 7.24
CA ILE A 179 -0.19 -7.37 7.16
C ILE A 179 0.15 -7.94 8.53
N THR A 180 -0.53 -9.00 8.92
CA THR A 180 -0.38 -9.64 10.22
C THR A 180 -0.35 -11.15 10.01
N ASN A 181 0.63 -11.85 10.57
CA ASN A 181 0.49 -13.31 10.58
C ASN A 181 -0.47 -13.77 11.69
N ARG A 182 -0.86 -15.06 11.63
CA ARG A 182 -1.62 -15.77 12.69
C ARG A 182 -1.03 -15.69 14.11
N TRP A 183 0.19 -15.18 14.25
CA TRP A 183 0.89 -14.96 15.51
C TRP A 183 0.97 -13.48 15.92
N ASP A 184 0.21 -12.60 15.24
CA ASP A 184 0.20 -11.13 15.42
C ASP A 184 1.58 -10.46 15.24
N ILE A 185 2.49 -11.07 14.49
CA ILE A 185 3.73 -10.40 14.08
C ILE A 185 3.39 -9.44 12.95
N GLN A 186 3.74 -8.17 13.15
CA GLN A 186 3.61 -7.09 12.19
C GLN A 186 4.95 -6.88 11.45
N TYR A 187 4.88 -6.52 10.18
CA TYR A 187 6.02 -6.14 9.34
C TYR A 187 5.84 -4.69 8.89
#